data_AF-A0A1H1DZS0-F1
#
_entry.id   AF-A0A1H1DZS0-F1
#
_cell.length_a   1.000
_cell.length_b   1.000
_cell.length_c   1.000
_cell.angle_alpha   90.00
_cell.angle_beta   90.00
_cell.angle_gamma   90.00
#
_symmetry.space_group_name_H-M   'P 1'
#
loop_
_entity.id
_entity.type
_entity.pdbx_description
1 polymer ?
#
loop_
_entity_poly.entity_id
_entity_poly.type
_entity_poly.pdbx_seq_one_letter_code
_entity_poly.pdbx_strand_id
1 'polypeptide(L)'
;MKNSIKTIISKLYKNTITKDSFIKKYEQEQEKDVDELYIKKLIEKGIENKSASDIEEAVVLIYSDNFDNYEYIKELCDILLESWHFKHEDIVRILQDLKDPSTIDCLHKVAEMHFDYLDYDDTYQLARKSIKALSAIDNVDAINKLYILSNSKISIISEYAKKELKNKGL
;
A
#
# COMPACT_ATOMS: atom_id res chain seq x y z
N MET A 1 -4.54 -16.91 8.04
CA MET A 1 -5.67 -17.06 7.09
C MET A 1 -6.22 -18.50 6.96
N LYS A 2 -7.56 -18.67 7.07
CA LYS A 2 -8.29 -19.95 6.83
C LYS A 2 -8.15 -20.44 5.38
N ASN A 3 -8.21 -21.76 5.14
CA ASN A 3 -8.10 -22.33 3.77
C ASN A 3 -9.27 -21.93 2.85
N SER A 4 -10.46 -21.77 3.40
CA SER A 4 -11.64 -21.25 2.70
C SER A 4 -11.41 -19.84 2.17
N ILE A 5 -10.89 -18.93 3.02
CA ILE A 5 -10.55 -17.55 2.63
C ILE A 5 -9.48 -17.52 1.54
N LYS A 6 -8.39 -18.32 1.67
CA LYS A 6 -7.37 -18.45 0.62
C LYS A 6 -7.98 -18.85 -0.73
N THR A 7 -8.97 -19.75 -0.69
CA THR A 7 -9.66 -20.23 -1.89
C THR A 7 -10.50 -19.11 -2.53
N ILE A 8 -11.21 -18.31 -1.71
CA ILE A 8 -12.03 -17.20 -2.18
C ILE A 8 -11.15 -16.07 -2.77
N ILE A 9 -10.03 -15.72 -2.11
CA ILE A 9 -9.03 -14.76 -2.65
C ILE A 9 -8.44 -15.27 -3.98
N SER A 10 -8.06 -16.55 -4.06
CA SER A 10 -7.54 -17.13 -5.32
C SER A 10 -8.55 -17.03 -6.46
N LYS A 11 -9.84 -17.21 -6.18
CA LYS A 11 -10.91 -17.05 -7.16
C LYS A 11 -11.03 -15.60 -7.64
N LEU A 12 -10.88 -14.63 -6.74
CA LEU A 12 -10.88 -13.19 -7.08
C LEU A 12 -9.70 -12.86 -8.00
N TYR A 13 -8.48 -13.27 -7.65
CA TYR A 13 -7.29 -13.02 -8.48
C TYR A 13 -7.37 -13.68 -9.88
N LYS A 14 -8.05 -14.82 -9.99
CA LYS A 14 -8.32 -15.49 -11.27
C LYS A 14 -9.49 -14.87 -12.04
N ASN A 15 -10.09 -13.79 -11.55
CA ASN A 15 -11.28 -13.15 -12.10
C ASN A 15 -12.46 -14.12 -12.29
N THR A 16 -12.55 -15.15 -11.44
CA THR A 16 -13.65 -16.14 -11.47
C THR A 16 -14.83 -15.75 -10.59
N ILE A 17 -14.65 -14.74 -9.74
CA ILE A 17 -15.69 -14.06 -8.97
C ILE A 17 -15.47 -12.55 -9.06
N THR A 18 -16.54 -11.77 -8.96
CA THR A 18 -16.47 -10.31 -8.86
C THR A 18 -16.07 -9.87 -7.44
N LYS A 19 -15.66 -8.61 -7.29
CA LYS A 19 -15.40 -7.97 -5.99
C LYS A 19 -16.61 -8.06 -5.04
N ASP A 20 -17.81 -7.72 -5.51
CA ASP A 20 -19.05 -7.84 -4.72
C ASP A 20 -19.34 -9.29 -4.30
N SER A 21 -19.10 -10.25 -5.20
CA SER A 21 -19.26 -11.68 -4.86
C SER A 21 -18.18 -12.15 -3.89
N PHE A 22 -17.00 -11.54 -3.92
CA PHE A 22 -15.92 -11.84 -2.98
C PHE A 22 -16.30 -11.37 -1.58
N ILE A 23 -16.70 -10.11 -1.40
CA ILE A 23 -17.10 -9.55 -0.10
C ILE A 23 -18.23 -10.39 0.53
N LYS A 24 -19.31 -10.64 -0.21
CA LYS A 24 -20.44 -11.46 0.29
C LYS A 24 -20.02 -12.85 0.75
N LYS A 25 -19.10 -13.51 0.02
CA LYS A 25 -18.59 -14.84 0.38
C LYS A 25 -17.65 -14.78 1.56
N TYR A 26 -16.84 -13.72 1.65
CA TYR A 26 -15.91 -13.49 2.74
C TYR A 26 -16.67 -13.28 4.05
N GLU A 27 -17.68 -12.41 4.06
CA GLU A 27 -18.53 -12.12 5.22
C GLU A 27 -19.28 -13.36 5.71
N GLN A 28 -19.82 -14.16 4.78
CA GLN A 28 -20.45 -15.45 5.08
C GLN A 28 -19.48 -16.43 5.77
N GLU A 29 -18.23 -16.51 5.30
CA GLU A 29 -17.22 -17.42 5.85
C GLU A 29 -16.64 -16.94 7.20
N GLN A 30 -16.65 -15.63 7.44
CA GLN A 30 -16.24 -15.04 8.70
C GLN A 30 -17.38 -14.89 9.71
N GLU A 31 -18.62 -15.13 9.27
CA GLU A 31 -19.85 -14.86 10.03
C GLU A 31 -19.88 -13.43 10.59
N LYS A 32 -19.39 -12.48 9.79
CA LYS A 32 -19.20 -11.09 10.21
C LYS A 32 -19.13 -10.16 9.01
N ASP A 33 -19.80 -9.02 9.11
CA ASP A 33 -19.74 -7.94 8.11
C ASP A 33 -18.34 -7.32 8.07
N VAL A 34 -17.90 -6.94 6.87
CA VAL A 34 -16.62 -6.26 6.68
C VAL A 34 -16.87 -4.76 6.67
N ASP A 35 -16.33 -4.09 7.69
CA ASP A 35 -16.28 -2.64 7.80
C ASP A 35 -14.82 -2.16 8.00
N GLU A 36 -14.62 -0.85 8.07
CA GLU A 36 -13.30 -0.24 8.24
C GLU A 36 -12.65 -0.65 9.56
N LEU A 37 -13.45 -0.81 10.62
CA LEU A 37 -12.97 -1.26 11.93
C LEU A 37 -12.49 -2.72 11.89
N TYR A 38 -13.15 -3.57 11.11
CA TYR A 38 -12.72 -4.94 10.86
C TYR A 38 -11.36 -4.95 10.16
N ILE A 39 -11.21 -4.16 9.10
CA ILE A 39 -9.95 -4.04 8.34
C ILE A 39 -8.84 -3.54 9.25
N LYS A 40 -9.09 -2.49 10.03
CA LYS A 40 -8.12 -1.96 11.00
C LYS A 40 -7.64 -3.04 11.97
N LYS A 41 -8.56 -3.77 12.60
CA LYS A 41 -8.23 -4.86 13.53
C LYS A 41 -7.47 -6.00 12.85
N LEU A 42 -7.76 -6.27 11.58
CA LEU A 42 -7.04 -7.28 10.80
C LEU A 42 -5.59 -6.86 10.54
N ILE A 43 -5.35 -5.58 10.22
CA ILE A 43 -3.99 -5.03 10.08
C ILE A 43 -3.25 -5.06 11.41
N GLU A 44 -3.87 -4.58 12.50
CA GLU A 44 -3.30 -4.59 13.85
C GLU A 44 -2.88 -6.00 14.28
N LYS A 45 -3.76 -6.99 14.07
CA LYS A 45 -3.47 -8.40 14.32
C LYS A 45 -2.32 -8.90 13.44
N GLY A 46 -2.29 -8.49 12.17
CA GLY A 46 -1.22 -8.81 11.23
C GLY A 46 0.13 -8.30 11.72
N ILE A 47 0.17 -7.07 12.23
CA ILE A 47 1.36 -6.44 12.83
C ILE A 47 1.80 -7.20 14.09
N GLU A 48 0.88 -7.43 15.04
CA GLU A 48 1.16 -8.12 16.31
C GLU A 48 1.78 -9.50 16.08
N ASN A 49 1.25 -10.25 15.10
CA ASN A 49 1.66 -11.62 14.82
C ASN A 49 2.71 -11.74 13.71
N LYS A 50 3.16 -10.62 13.12
CA LYS A 50 3.99 -10.59 11.89
C LYS A 50 3.44 -11.50 10.79
N SER A 51 2.12 -11.48 10.60
CA SER A 51 1.41 -12.37 9.68
C SER A 51 1.26 -11.71 8.32
N ALA A 52 2.18 -12.04 7.38
CA ALA A 52 2.09 -11.56 6.00
C ALA A 52 0.77 -11.96 5.32
N SER A 53 0.17 -13.09 5.73
CA SER A 53 -1.14 -13.51 5.21
C SER A 53 -2.28 -12.61 5.69
N ASP A 54 -2.23 -12.13 6.94
CA ASP A 54 -3.29 -11.27 7.46
C ASP A 54 -3.19 -9.86 6.84
N ILE A 55 -1.96 -9.39 6.55
CA ILE A 55 -1.74 -8.16 5.77
C ILE A 55 -2.24 -8.31 4.32
N GLU A 56 -1.97 -9.44 3.67
CA GLU A 56 -2.52 -9.73 2.34
C GLU A 56 -4.06 -9.71 2.37
N GLU A 57 -4.67 -10.33 3.37
CA GLU A 57 -6.12 -10.37 3.54
C GLU A 57 -6.71 -8.96 3.64
N ALA A 58 -6.13 -8.11 4.50
CA ALA A 58 -6.57 -6.72 4.66
C ALA A 58 -6.44 -5.92 3.36
N VAL A 59 -5.32 -6.03 2.66
CA VAL A 59 -5.10 -5.33 1.38
C VAL A 59 -6.12 -5.77 0.32
N VAL A 60 -6.43 -7.06 0.24
CA VAL A 60 -7.45 -7.56 -0.70
C VAL A 60 -8.84 -7.02 -0.36
N LEU A 61 -9.20 -6.96 0.92
CA LEU A 61 -10.48 -6.37 1.36
C LEU A 61 -10.56 -4.89 0.96
N ILE A 62 -9.51 -4.10 1.23
CA ILE A 62 -9.44 -2.68 0.85
C ILE A 62 -9.61 -2.49 -0.65
N TYR A 63 -9.05 -3.37 -1.49
CA TYR A 63 -9.26 -3.27 -2.95
C TYR A 63 -10.62 -3.77 -3.43
N SER A 64 -11.28 -4.63 -2.64
CA SER A 64 -12.50 -5.30 -3.04
C SER A 64 -13.76 -4.50 -2.72
N ASP A 65 -13.64 -3.50 -1.88
CA ASP A 65 -14.70 -2.52 -1.65
C ASP A 65 -14.09 -1.11 -1.73
N ASN A 66 -14.90 -0.07 -1.92
CA ASN A 66 -14.38 1.31 -1.93
C ASN A 66 -14.26 1.83 -0.48
N PHE A 67 -13.48 1.14 0.37
CA PHE A 67 -13.19 1.57 1.75
C PHE A 67 -12.19 2.74 1.75
N ASP A 68 -12.53 3.85 1.10
CA ASP A 68 -11.69 5.04 0.94
C ASP A 68 -11.69 5.88 2.24
N ASN A 69 -11.16 5.35 3.33
CA ASN A 69 -11.21 6.01 4.65
C ASN A 69 -9.85 6.03 5.39
N TYR A 70 -9.77 6.96 6.34
CA TYR A 70 -8.58 7.39 7.07
C TYR A 70 -8.28 6.55 8.33
N GLU A 71 -9.20 5.67 8.77
CA GLU A 71 -9.14 5.04 10.10
C GLU A 71 -7.94 4.10 10.32
N TYR A 72 -7.39 3.55 9.24
CA TYR A 72 -6.27 2.61 9.26
C TYR A 72 -5.00 3.16 8.58
N ILE A 73 -4.94 4.46 8.26
CA ILE A 73 -3.78 5.07 7.59
C ILE A 73 -2.51 4.94 8.43
N LYS A 74 -2.62 5.15 9.74
CA LYS A 74 -1.47 5.03 10.63
C LYS A 74 -0.90 3.62 10.59
N GLU A 75 -1.78 2.62 10.67
CA GLU A 75 -1.45 1.21 10.65
C GLU A 75 -0.85 0.80 9.29
N LEU A 76 -1.33 1.39 8.18
CA LEU A 76 -0.73 1.22 6.85
C LEU A 76 0.68 1.83 6.76
N CYS A 77 0.91 3.02 7.32
CA CYS A 77 2.25 3.60 7.37
C CYS A 77 3.20 2.78 8.26
N ASP A 78 2.71 2.26 9.40
CA ASP A 78 3.51 1.43 10.30
C ASP A 78 3.93 0.12 9.61
N ILE A 79 2.99 -0.59 8.99
CA ILE A 79 3.31 -1.84 8.27
C ILE A 79 4.19 -1.59 7.04
N LEU A 80 4.02 -0.47 6.32
CA LEU A 80 4.81 -0.16 5.11
C LEU A 80 6.33 -0.11 5.37
N LEU A 81 6.75 0.10 6.61
CA LEU A 81 8.17 0.16 6.99
C LEU A 81 8.72 -1.19 7.47
N GLU A 82 7.90 -2.23 7.51
CA GLU A 82 8.29 -3.57 7.97
C GLU A 82 8.75 -4.45 6.81
N SER A 83 9.74 -5.33 7.04
CA SER A 83 10.32 -6.16 5.97
C SER A 83 9.74 -7.59 5.86
N TRP A 84 8.84 -7.98 6.77
CA TRP A 84 8.36 -9.37 6.87
C TRP A 84 7.15 -9.71 5.98
N HIS A 85 6.65 -8.76 5.19
CA HIS A 85 5.55 -8.95 4.25
C HIS A 85 5.95 -8.50 2.83
N PHE A 86 5.06 -8.74 1.86
CA PHE A 86 5.34 -8.54 0.43
C PHE A 86 4.31 -7.63 -0.25
N LYS A 87 3.71 -6.72 0.51
CA LYS A 87 2.56 -5.91 0.07
C LYS A 87 2.88 -4.41 -0.03
N HIS A 88 4.15 -4.03 0.00
CA HIS A 88 4.59 -2.64 0.01
C HIS A 88 4.02 -1.85 -1.17
N GLU A 89 4.13 -2.38 -2.38
CA GLU A 89 3.61 -1.70 -3.57
C GLU A 89 2.09 -1.53 -3.55
N ASP A 90 1.37 -2.51 -3.02
CA ASP A 90 -0.09 -2.48 -2.88
C ASP A 90 -0.51 -1.45 -1.84
N ILE A 91 0.19 -1.38 -0.70
CA ILE A 91 -0.04 -0.40 0.36
C ILE A 91 0.25 1.01 -0.14
N VAL A 92 1.37 1.23 -0.85
CA VAL A 92 1.67 2.53 -1.48
C VAL A 92 0.56 2.97 -2.44
N ARG A 93 0.01 2.03 -3.21
CA ARG A 93 -1.09 2.32 -4.13
C ARG A 93 -2.37 2.73 -3.38
N ILE A 94 -2.68 2.11 -2.24
CA ILE A 94 -3.79 2.53 -1.35
C ILE A 94 -3.54 3.94 -0.83
N LEU A 95 -2.36 4.22 -0.27
CA LEU A 95 -2.02 5.55 0.26
C LEU A 95 -2.03 6.63 -0.83
N GLN A 96 -1.65 6.29 -2.07
CA GLN A 96 -1.74 7.18 -3.22
C GLN A 96 -3.19 7.57 -3.55
N ASP A 97 -4.16 6.65 -3.39
CA ASP A 97 -5.58 6.95 -3.62
C ASP A 97 -6.14 7.85 -2.51
N LEU A 98 -5.74 7.59 -1.25
CA LEU A 98 -6.17 8.37 -0.08
C LEU A 98 -5.60 9.81 -0.08
N LYS A 99 -4.38 10.02 -0.59
CA LYS A 99 -3.70 11.32 -0.70
C LYS A 99 -3.60 12.07 0.64
N ASP A 100 -3.57 11.35 1.76
CA ASP A 100 -3.55 11.97 3.07
C ASP A 100 -2.14 12.53 3.40
N PRO A 101 -2.03 13.81 3.80
CA PRO A 101 -0.74 14.43 4.14
C PRO A 101 0.05 13.74 5.27
N SER A 102 -0.60 13.03 6.20
CA SER A 102 0.09 12.30 7.27
C SER A 102 0.96 11.14 6.74
N THR A 103 0.74 10.71 5.49
CA THR A 103 1.50 9.63 4.84
C THR A 103 2.81 10.07 4.23
N ILE A 104 3.05 11.39 4.09
CA ILE A 104 4.22 11.95 3.39
C ILE A 104 5.53 11.38 3.91
N ASP A 105 5.71 11.33 5.23
CA ASP A 105 6.95 10.86 5.83
C ASP A 105 7.16 9.35 5.65
N CYS A 106 6.09 8.54 5.74
CA CYS A 106 6.20 7.10 5.55
C CYS A 106 6.46 6.75 4.07
N LEU A 107 5.80 7.46 3.13
CA LEU A 107 6.03 7.35 1.68
C LEU A 107 7.45 7.77 1.28
N HIS A 108 7.96 8.87 1.84
CA HIS A 108 9.33 9.31 1.59
C HIS A 108 10.34 8.27 2.07
N LYS A 109 10.21 7.77 3.31
CA LYS A 109 11.09 6.75 3.87
C LYS A 109 11.09 5.49 3.00
N VAL A 110 9.91 4.95 2.66
CA VAL A 110 9.84 3.70 1.88
C VAL A 110 10.39 3.88 0.47
N ALA A 111 10.40 5.10 -0.09
CA ALA A 111 11.01 5.37 -1.39
C ALA A 111 12.55 5.18 -1.38
N GLU A 112 13.18 5.30 -0.21
CA GLU A 112 14.61 5.12 -0.02
C GLU A 112 14.98 3.74 0.55
N MET A 113 13.99 2.96 0.98
CA MET A 113 14.19 1.63 1.56
C MET A 113 14.44 0.58 0.48
N HIS A 114 15.16 -0.45 0.89
CA HIS A 114 15.42 -1.65 0.11
C HIS A 114 14.92 -2.87 0.88
N PHE A 115 14.22 -3.77 0.20
CA PHE A 115 13.71 -5.01 0.77
C PHE A 115 14.28 -6.19 -0.01
N ASP A 116 14.77 -7.22 0.68
CA ASP A 116 15.46 -8.37 0.05
C ASP A 116 14.64 -9.06 -1.06
N TYR A 117 13.31 -9.08 -0.92
CA TYR A 117 12.44 -9.69 -1.95
C TYR A 117 12.36 -8.87 -3.25
N LEU A 118 12.86 -7.63 -3.23
CA LEU A 118 12.97 -6.72 -4.37
C LEU A 118 14.41 -6.62 -4.91
N ASP A 119 15.34 -7.49 -4.47
CA ASP A 119 16.75 -7.49 -4.95
C ASP A 119 16.86 -7.58 -6.48
N TYR A 120 15.88 -8.21 -7.14
CA TYR A 120 15.83 -8.39 -8.59
C TYR A 120 15.07 -7.27 -9.32
N ASP A 121 14.60 -6.24 -8.59
CA ASP A 121 13.91 -5.09 -9.17
C ASP A 121 14.89 -3.98 -9.55
N ASP A 122 15.53 -4.17 -10.72
CA ASP A 122 16.39 -3.14 -11.33
C ASP A 122 15.64 -1.84 -11.67
N THR A 123 14.29 -1.85 -11.60
CA THR A 123 13.44 -0.72 -11.97
C THR A 123 12.95 0.09 -10.76
N TYR A 124 13.27 -0.31 -9.52
CA TYR A 124 12.92 0.41 -8.30
C TYR A 124 11.44 0.82 -8.26
N GLN A 125 10.55 -0.14 -8.55
CA GLN A 125 9.13 0.08 -8.74
C GLN A 125 8.43 0.53 -7.47
N LEU A 126 8.86 0.03 -6.32
CA LEU A 126 8.39 0.54 -5.03
C LEU A 126 8.71 2.03 -4.88
N ALA A 127 9.96 2.44 -5.10
CA ALA A 127 10.37 3.84 -5.02
C ALA A 127 9.61 4.72 -6.03
N ARG A 128 9.45 4.24 -7.28
CA ARG A 128 8.67 4.92 -8.32
C ARG A 128 7.22 5.14 -7.89
N LYS A 129 6.58 4.12 -7.29
CA LYS A 129 5.20 4.21 -6.81
C LYS A 129 5.11 5.18 -5.63
N SER A 130 6.05 5.15 -4.70
CA SER A 130 6.09 6.06 -3.55
C SER A 130 6.27 7.52 -3.98
N ILE A 131 7.13 7.77 -4.97
CA ILE A 131 7.32 9.09 -5.59
C ILE A 131 6.03 9.58 -6.24
N LYS A 132 5.30 8.71 -6.95
CA LYS A 132 3.98 9.07 -7.51
C LYS A 132 2.93 9.33 -6.44
N ALA A 133 2.95 8.58 -5.33
CA ALA A 133 2.07 8.81 -4.20
C ALA A 133 2.32 10.19 -3.57
N LEU A 134 3.59 10.56 -3.35
CA LEU A 134 3.97 11.92 -2.92
C LEU A 134 3.49 12.99 -3.91
N SER A 135 3.70 12.77 -5.22
CA SER A 135 3.22 13.65 -6.29
C SER A 135 1.69 13.82 -6.28
N ALA A 136 0.94 12.78 -5.90
CA ALA A 136 -0.52 12.81 -5.83
C ALA A 136 -1.07 13.58 -4.62
N ILE A 137 -0.33 13.68 -3.51
CA ILE A 137 -0.70 14.47 -2.31
C ILE A 137 -0.64 15.97 -2.62
N ASP A 138 0.33 16.39 -3.42
CA ASP A 138 0.41 17.73 -4.04
C ASP A 138 0.34 18.93 -3.07
N ASN A 139 0.96 18.81 -1.89
CA ASN A 139 1.15 19.93 -0.97
C ASN A 139 2.63 20.30 -0.82
N VAL A 140 2.91 21.43 -0.17
CA VAL A 140 4.28 21.95 -0.01
C VAL A 140 5.24 20.92 0.60
N ASP A 141 4.80 20.16 1.60
CA ASP A 141 5.65 19.16 2.26
C ASP A 141 5.96 17.98 1.33
N ALA A 142 4.99 17.50 0.57
CA ALA A 142 5.17 16.44 -0.41
C ALA A 142 6.10 16.88 -1.55
N ILE A 143 5.96 18.11 -2.03
CA ILE A 143 6.87 18.72 -3.02
C ILE A 143 8.29 18.83 -2.46
N ASN A 144 8.45 19.23 -1.20
CA ASN A 144 9.77 19.27 -0.55
C ASN A 144 10.42 17.88 -0.49
N LYS A 145 9.65 16.83 -0.19
CA LYS A 145 10.14 15.45 -0.27
C LYS A 145 10.55 15.04 -1.69
N LEU A 146 9.80 15.46 -2.71
CA LEU A 146 10.19 15.23 -4.11
C LEU A 146 11.49 15.94 -4.46
N TYR A 147 11.73 17.17 -3.99
CA TYR A 147 13.01 17.84 -4.18
C TYR A 147 14.17 17.12 -3.49
N ILE A 148 13.96 16.57 -2.29
CA ILE A 148 14.98 15.74 -1.61
C ILE A 148 15.30 14.50 -2.45
N LEU A 149 14.28 13.75 -2.87
CA LEU A 149 14.45 12.54 -3.69
C LEU A 149 15.08 12.86 -5.06
N SER A 150 14.81 14.03 -5.63
CA SER A 150 15.42 14.50 -6.88
C SER A 150 16.95 14.66 -6.78
N ASN A 151 17.48 14.78 -5.56
CA ASN A 151 18.91 14.85 -5.27
C ASN A 151 19.46 13.53 -4.69
N SER A 152 18.70 12.43 -4.77
CA SER A 152 19.16 11.11 -4.33
C SER A 152 20.44 10.68 -5.05
N LYS A 153 21.31 9.96 -4.33
CA LYS A 153 22.51 9.32 -4.91
C LYS A 153 22.15 8.15 -5.83
N ILE A 154 20.95 7.60 -5.69
CA ILE A 154 20.44 6.53 -6.55
C ILE A 154 19.81 7.20 -7.79
N SER A 155 20.48 7.06 -8.95
CA SER A 155 20.11 7.79 -10.18
C SER A 155 18.65 7.59 -10.56
N ILE A 156 18.16 6.35 -10.50
CA ILE A 156 16.79 6.02 -10.91
C ILE A 156 15.72 6.66 -10.00
N ILE A 157 15.97 6.75 -8.69
CA ILE A 157 15.11 7.49 -7.74
C ILE A 157 15.11 8.98 -8.07
N SER A 158 16.30 9.56 -8.29
CA SER A 158 16.47 10.96 -8.69
C SER A 158 15.72 11.28 -9.98
N GLU A 159 15.81 10.41 -10.99
CA GLU A 159 15.12 10.55 -12.28
C GLU A 159 13.60 10.51 -12.14
N TYR A 160 13.06 9.58 -11.34
CA TYR A 160 11.63 9.52 -11.08
C TYR A 160 11.11 10.77 -10.38
N ALA A 161 11.80 11.26 -9.35
CA ALA A 161 11.40 12.46 -8.63
C ALA A 161 11.46 13.71 -9.54
N LYS A 162 12.54 13.87 -10.33
CA LYS A 162 12.67 14.95 -11.33
C LYS A 162 11.55 14.92 -12.35
N LYS A 163 11.15 13.72 -12.80
CA LYS A 163 10.04 13.56 -13.74
C LYS A 163 8.72 14.05 -13.15
N GLU A 164 8.42 13.69 -11.90
CA GLU A 164 7.19 14.14 -11.24
C GLU A 164 7.19 15.66 -10.99
N LEU A 165 8.31 16.26 -10.59
CA LEU A 165 8.46 17.72 -10.49
C LEU A 165 8.22 18.40 -11.83
N LYS A 166 8.84 17.91 -12.91
CA LYS A 166 8.63 18.44 -14.27
C LYS A 166 7.17 18.35 -14.72
N ASN A 167 6.47 17.25 -14.39
CA ASN A 167 5.05 17.09 -14.72
C ASN A 167 4.17 18.13 -14.01
N LYS A 168 4.64 18.67 -12.87
CA LYS A 168 4.00 19.75 -12.12
C LYS A 168 4.45 21.16 -12.56
N GLY A 169 5.39 21.26 -13.50
CA GLY A 169 5.97 22.54 -13.92
C GLY A 169 6.96 23.13 -12.91
N LEU A 170 7.60 22.29 -12.09
CA LEU A 170 8.56 22.64 -11.04
C LEU A 170 9.99 22.19 -11.33
#